data_AF-A0A857D741-F1
#
_entry.id   AF-A0A857D741-F1
#
_cell.length_a   1.000
_cell.length_b   1.000
_cell.length_c   1.000
_cell.angle_alpha   90.00
_cell.angle_beta   90.00
_cell.angle_gamma   90.00
#
_symmetry.space_group_name_H-M   'P 1'
#
loop_
_entity.id
_entity.type
_entity.pdbx_description
1 polymer ?
#
loop_
_entity_poly.entity_id
_entity_poly.type
_entity_poly.pdbx_seq_one_letter_code
_entity_poly.pdbx_strand_id
1 'polypeptide(L)' 'MYTLKISRVGNSLAITLPQEAMEKLKVQEGDSVFVTETPTGIIITAGNPDFEKAMEAYRKVSTKYRNALHELGK' A
#
# COMPACT_ATOMS: atom_id res chain seq x y z
N MET A 1 6.86 -16.27 3.96
CA MET A 1 6.39 -16.43 2.57
C MET A 1 5.07 -17.17 2.65
N TYR A 2 3.99 -16.63 2.07
CA TYR A 2 2.66 -17.26 2.13
C TYR A 2 2.34 -17.86 0.77
N THR A 3 1.88 -19.11 0.76
CA THR A 3 1.32 -19.73 -0.44
C THR A 3 -0.18 -19.51 -0.41
N LEU A 4 -0.68 -18.66 -1.32
CA LEU A 4 -2.12 -18.41 -1.45
C LEU A 4 -2.71 -19.32 -2.52
N LYS A 5 -3.88 -19.87 -2.24
CA LYS A 5 -4.64 -20.65 -3.22
C LYS A 5 -5.67 -19.76 -3.88
N ILE A 6 -5.75 -19.83 -5.21
CA ILE A 6 -6.83 -19.22 -5.97
C ILE A 6 -8.02 -20.19 -5.96
N SER A 7 -9.19 -19.70 -5.56
CA SER A 7 -10.44 -20.47 -5.50
C SER A 7 -11.51 -19.83 -6.39
N ARG A 8 -12.45 -20.64 -6.87
CA ARG A 8 -13.61 -20.15 -7.61
C ARG A 8 -14.65 -19.63 -6.63
N VAL A 9 -15.09 -18.39 -6.82
CA VAL A 9 -16.21 -17.78 -6.10
C VAL A 9 -17.22 -17.30 -7.14
N GLY A 10 -18.33 -18.03 -7.28
CA GLY A 10 -19.32 -17.80 -8.33
C GLY A 10 -18.71 -17.93 -9.73
N ASN A 11 -18.79 -16.87 -10.53
CA ASN A 11 -18.18 -16.81 -11.86
C ASN A 11 -16.75 -16.23 -11.86
N SER A 12 -16.22 -15.88 -10.68
CA SER A 12 -14.93 -15.21 -10.51
C SER A 12 -13.90 -16.08 -9.79
N LEU A 13 -12.65 -15.62 -9.77
CA LEU A 13 -11.57 -16.20 -9.00
C LEU A 13 -11.21 -15.26 -7.85
N ALA A 14 -10.93 -15.83 -6.67
CA ALA A 14 -10.54 -15.08 -5.49
C ALA A 14 -9.31 -15.72 -4.82
N ILE A 15 -8.56 -14.89 -4.09
CA ILE A 15 -7.53 -15.34 -3.16
C ILE A 15 -8.01 -15.10 -1.74
N THR A 16 -7.76 -16.06 -0.86
CA THR A 16 -7.99 -15.85 0.58
C THR A 16 -6.74 -15.19 1.18
N LEU A 17 -6.92 -13.99 1.72
CA LEU A 17 -5.88 -13.30 2.49
C LEU A 17 -5.79 -13.95 3.89
N PRO A 18 -4.61 -14.44 4.31
CA PRO A 18 -4.43 -14.96 5.66
C PRO A 18 -4.47 -13.80 6.68
N GLN A 19 -4.78 -14.11 7.93
CA GLN A 19 -4.95 -13.12 8.99
C GLN A 19 -3.72 -12.22 9.13
N GLU A 20 -2.51 -12.77 9.03
CA GLU A 20 -1.26 -12.02 9.16
C GLU A 20 -1.06 -11.00 8.02
N ALA A 21 -1.60 -11.29 6.82
CA ALA A 21 -1.58 -10.35 5.71
C ALA A 21 -2.60 -9.24 5.93
N MET A 22 -3.79 -9.57 6.45
CA MET A 22 -4.81 -8.58 6.82
C MET A 22 -4.31 -7.63 7.91
N GLU A 23 -3.66 -8.15 8.95
CA GLU A 23 -3.06 -7.34 10.03
C GLU A 23 -1.96 -6.39 9.53
N LYS A 24 -1.12 -6.85 8.60
CA LYS A 24 -0.07 -6.01 7.98
C LYS A 24 -0.64 -4.90 7.11
N LEU A 25 -1.69 -5.22 6.34
CA LEU A 25 -2.41 -4.25 5.53
C LEU A 25 -3.33 -3.36 6.37
N LYS A 26 -3.63 -3.77 7.62
CA LYS A 26 -4.59 -3.13 8.52
C LYS A 26 -5.98 -3.01 7.88
N VAL A 27 -6.42 -4.10 7.25
CA VAL A 27 -7.72 -4.21 6.59
C VAL A 27 -8.60 -5.23 7.30
N GLN A 28 -9.90 -4.98 7.27
CA GLN A 28 -10.94 -5.86 7.82
C GLN A 28 -11.96 -6.26 6.74
N GLU A 29 -12.88 -7.15 7.09
CA GLU A 29 -13.98 -7.52 6.20
C GLU A 29 -14.77 -6.27 5.78
N GLY A 30 -15.03 -6.14 4.48
CA GLY A 30 -15.70 -4.98 3.89
C GLY A 30 -14.76 -3.88 3.41
N ASP A 31 -13.48 -3.90 3.78
CA ASP A 31 -12.49 -2.94 3.27
C ASP A 31 -12.10 -3.26 1.82
N SER A 32 -11.77 -2.21 1.07
CA SER A 32 -11.24 -2.32 -0.28
C SER A 32 -9.72 -2.24 -0.28
N VAL A 33 -9.08 -3.12 -1.05
CA VAL A 33 -7.64 -3.09 -1.32
C VAL A 33 -7.40 -2.74 -2.78
N PHE A 34 -6.26 -2.11 -3.04
CA PHE A 34 -5.84 -1.69 -4.36
C PHE A 34 -4.70 -2.58 -4.84
N VAL A 35 -4.78 -2.99 -6.10
CA VAL A 35 -3.74 -3.79 -6.75
C VAL A 35 -3.03 -2.91 -7.78
N THR A 36 -1.72 -2.77 -7.67
CA THR A 36 -0.89 -2.04 -8.64
C THR A 36 0.07 -3.01 -9.33
N GLU A 37 0.14 -2.93 -10.65
CA GLU A 37 1.08 -3.71 -11.46
C GLU A 37 2.49 -3.11 -11.40
N THR A 38 3.48 -3.99 -11.32
CA THR A 38 4.90 -3.66 -11.33
C THR A 38 5.63 -4.58 -12.31
N PRO A 39 6.86 -4.24 -12.74
CA PRO A 39 7.63 -5.09 -13.67
C PRO A 39 7.88 -6.52 -13.16
N THR A 40 7.80 -6.75 -11.85
CA THR A 40 8.09 -8.04 -11.21
C THR A 40 6.84 -8.76 -10.70
N GLY A 41 5.64 -8.19 -10.87
CA GLY A 41 4.39 -8.78 -10.36
C GLY A 41 3.39 -7.72 -9.89
N ILE A 42 2.62 -8.03 -8.86
CA ILE A 42 1.59 -7.14 -8.32
C ILE A 42 1.87 -6.75 -6.87
N ILE A 43 1.51 -5.53 -6.50
CA ILE A 43 1.54 -5.03 -5.12
C ILE A 43 0.11 -4.78 -4.66
N ILE A 44 -0.22 -5.25 -3.45
CA ILE A 44 -1.52 -5.02 -2.81
C ILE A 44 -1.34 -3.98 -1.70
N THR A 45 -2.15 -2.93 -1.72
CA THR A 45 -2.11 -1.82 -0.74
C THR A 45 -3.50 -1.55 -0.18
N ALA A 46 -3.60 -1.20 1.10
CA ALA A 46 -4.87 -0.91 1.77
C ALA A 46 -5.45 0.48 1.50
N GLY A 47 -4.72 1.35 0.77
CA GLY A 47 -5.09 2.74 0.54
C GLY A 47 -5.03 3.11 -0.94
N ASN A 48 -5.84 4.10 -1.33
CA ASN A 48 -5.93 4.58 -2.71
C ASN A 48 -4.54 5.08 -3.21
N PRO A 49 -3.97 4.48 -4.27
CA PRO A 49 -2.63 4.81 -4.80
C PRO A 49 -2.50 6.23 -5.36
N ASP A 50 -3.60 6.96 -5.62
CA ASP A 50 -3.54 8.39 -5.94
C ASP A 50 -3.09 9.23 -4.73
N PHE A 51 -3.35 8.77 -3.50
CA PHE A 51 -2.98 9.47 -2.28
C PHE A 51 -1.50 9.24 -1.91
N GLU A 52 -0.94 8.07 -2.26
CA GLU A 52 0.47 7.76 -1.98
C GLU A 52 1.43 8.49 -2.92
N LYS A 53 1.10 8.69 -4.20
CA LYS A 53 1.91 9.54 -5.10
C LYS A 53 2.00 10.99 -4.62
N ALA A 54 0.92 11.53 -4.04
CA ALA A 54 0.92 12.84 -3.39
C ALA A 54 1.77 12.85 -2.10
N MET A 55 1.70 11.79 -1.29
CA MET A 55 2.47 11.65 -0.05
C MET A 55 3.97 11.40 -0.29
N GLU A 56 4.37 10.70 -1.35
CA GLU A 56 5.77 10.48 -1.69
C GLU A 56 6.44 11.74 -2.25
N ALA A 57 5.70 12.53 -3.05
CA ALA A 57 6.12 13.88 -3.43
C ALA A 57 6.23 14.80 -2.21
N TYR A 58 5.27 14.76 -1.27
CA TYR A 58 5.32 15.48 0.00
C TYR A 58 6.51 15.06 0.88
N ARG A 59 6.81 13.74 0.99
CA ARG A 59 8.00 13.24 1.71
C ARG A 59 9.30 13.70 1.07
N LYS A 60 9.43 13.67 -0.26
CA LYS A 60 10.64 14.13 -0.96
C LYS A 60 10.87 15.65 -0.82
N VAL A 61 9.80 16.45 -0.78
CA VAL A 61 9.87 17.91 -0.54
C VAL A 61 10.13 18.23 0.94
N SER A 62 9.37 17.63 1.87
CA SER A 62 9.49 17.84 3.32
C SER A 62 10.89 17.51 3.85
N THR A 63 11.49 16.41 3.38
CA THR A 63 12.86 16.03 3.78
C THR A 63 13.90 17.06 3.30
N LYS A 64 13.64 17.76 2.19
CA LYS A 64 14.53 18.77 1.61
C LYS A 64 14.43 20.14 2.34
N TYR A 65 13.28 20.47 2.94
CA TYR A 65 13.08 21.70 3.70
C TYR A 65 13.36 21.57 5.21
N ARG A 66 13.45 20.34 5.75
CA ARG A 66 13.76 20.13 7.17
C ARG A 66 15.16 20.59 7.57
N ASN A 67 16.10 20.60 6.62
CA ASN A 67 17.47 21.11 6.85
C ASN A 67 17.53 22.64 6.72
N ALA A 68 16.75 23.25 5.81
CA ALA A 68 16.77 24.69 5.58
C ALA A 68 16.13 25.50 6.73
N LEU A 69 15.12 24.95 7.41
CA LEU A 69 14.47 25.61 8.56
C LEU A 69 15.27 25.44 9.88
N HIS A 70 16.21 24.50 9.94
CA HIS A 70 17.07 24.30 11.12
C HIS A 70 18.29 25.24 11.11
N GLU A 71 18.78 25.64 9.94
CA GLU A 71 19.89 26.61 9.82
C GLU A 71 19.46 28.08 9.97
N LEU A 72 18.18 28.41 9.76
CA LEU A 72 17.65 29.77 9.96
C LEU A 72 17.21 30.05 11.42
N GLY A 73 17.38 29.09 12.32
CA GLY A 73 17.08 29.21 13.75
C GLY A 73 18.31 29.52 14.62
N LYS A 74 19.43 29.93 14.01
CA LYS A 74 20.62 30.43 14.71
C LYS A 74 20.98 31.84 14.23
#